data_AF-A0A352NKZ2-F1
#
_entry.id   AF-A0A352NKZ2-F1
#
_cell.length_a   1.000
_cell.length_b   1.000
_cell.length_c   1.000
_cell.angle_alpha   90.00
_cell.angle_beta   90.00
_cell.angle_gamma   90.00
#
_symmetry.space_group_name_H-M   'P 1'
#
loop_
_entity.id
_entity.type
_entity.pdbx_description
1 polymer ?
#
loop_
_entity_poly.entity_id
_entity_poly.type
_entity_poly.pdbx_seq_one_letter_code
_entity_poly.pdbx_strand_id
1 'polypeptide(L)'
;MNLQNKGYLNDYRVNFLNNSTIISIEITCCGKHIGEMRFQDGERKTCPQCGTVHTVTIQHNHFHIRPVKSDSKEQTYDAEILEEKVL
;
A
#
# COMPACT_ATOMS: atom_id res chain seq x y z
N MET A 1 -13.23 -22.09 -1.26
CA MET A 1 -13.33 -21.65 0.15
C MET A 1 -13.54 -20.14 0.14
N ASN A 2 -14.75 -19.69 0.46
CA ASN A 2 -15.14 -18.28 0.41
C ASN A 2 -14.88 -17.67 1.80
N LEU A 3 -13.62 -17.32 2.08
CA LEU A 3 -13.27 -16.49 3.23
C LEU A 3 -13.72 -15.07 2.92
N GLN A 4 -15.03 -14.82 3.03
CA GLN A 4 -15.51 -13.46 3.16
C GLN A 4 -14.86 -12.91 4.43
N ASN A 5 -14.01 -11.88 4.28
CA ASN A 5 -13.39 -11.14 5.37
C ASN A 5 -14.47 -10.60 6.32
N LYS A 6 -14.90 -11.44 7.26
CA LYS A 6 -15.89 -11.11 8.28
C LYS A 6 -15.20 -10.19 9.29
N GLY A 7 -15.38 -8.88 9.12
CA GLY A 7 -15.17 -7.90 10.18
C GLY A 7 -13.99 -6.94 10.03
N TYR A 8 -13.14 -7.08 9.01
CA TYR A 8 -12.05 -6.12 8.80
C TYR A 8 -12.51 -4.93 7.96
N LEU A 9 -12.47 -3.74 8.55
CA LEU A 9 -12.81 -2.48 7.87
C LEU A 9 -11.83 -2.14 6.75
N ASN A 10 -10.59 -2.62 6.84
CA ASN A 10 -9.57 -2.48 5.81
C ASN A 10 -8.91 -3.84 5.60
N ASP A 11 -8.70 -4.22 4.34
CA ASP A 11 -8.03 -5.47 3.96
C ASP A 11 -7.29 -5.30 2.63
N TYR A 12 -6.27 -6.14 2.42
CA TYR A 12 -5.51 -6.20 1.18
C TYR A 12 -5.41 -7.64 0.69
N ARG A 13 -5.81 -7.86 -0.57
CA ARG A 13 -5.61 -9.14 -1.24
C ARG A 13 -4.54 -9.00 -2.30
N VAL A 14 -3.50 -9.83 -2.22
CA VAL A 14 -2.43 -9.87 -3.21
C VAL A 14 -2.78 -10.90 -4.27
N ASN A 15 -2.77 -10.48 -5.53
CA ASN A 15 -3.01 -11.34 -6.67
C ASN A 15 -1.68 -11.77 -7.29
N PHE A 16 -1.58 -13.05 -7.62
CA PHE A 16 -0.39 -13.67 -8.20
C PHE A 16 -0.76 -14.43 -9.48
N LEU A 17 0.19 -14.51 -10.41
CA LEU A 17 0.13 -15.46 -11.52
C LEU A 17 0.52 -16.87 -11.03
N ASN A 18 0.27 -17.86 -11.89
CA ASN A 18 0.56 -19.27 -11.61
C ASN A 18 2.06 -19.54 -11.33
N ASN A 19 2.95 -18.63 -11.71
CA ASN A 19 4.39 -18.66 -11.44
C ASN A 19 4.80 -17.87 -10.18
N SER A 20 3.85 -17.52 -9.30
CA SER A 20 4.06 -16.70 -8.09
C SER A 20 4.48 -15.24 -8.35
N THR A 21 4.44 -14.75 -9.59
CA THR A 21 4.63 -13.32 -9.87
C THR A 21 3.44 -12.52 -9.34
N ILE A 22 3.68 -11.56 -8.45
CA ILE A 22 2.65 -10.62 -7.98
C ILE A 22 2.26 -9.68 -9.14
N ILE A 23 0.95 -9.48 -9.33
CA ILE A 23 0.42 -8.64 -10.42
C ILE A 23 -0.31 -7.40 -9.91
N SER A 24 -1.15 -7.54 -8.89
CA SER A 24 -1.94 -6.45 -8.34
C SER A 24 -2.29 -6.70 -6.88
N ILE A 25 -2.68 -5.63 -6.20
CA ILE A 25 -3.14 -5.64 -4.83
C ILE A 25 -4.54 -5.02 -4.83
N GLU A 26 -5.54 -5.81 -4.50
CA GLU A 26 -6.91 -5.33 -4.29
C GLU A 26 -7.05 -4.74 -2.89
N ILE A 27 -7.77 -3.63 -2.80
CA ILE A 27 -7.95 -2.89 -1.56
C ILE A 27 -9.42 -2.89 -1.17
N THR A 28 -9.66 -3.32 0.07
CA THR A 28 -10.90 -3.02 0.78
C THR A 28 -10.61 -1.94 1.82
N CYS A 29 -11.37 -0.85 1.78
CA CYS A 29 -11.30 0.23 2.76
C CYS A 29 -12.70 0.68 3.15
N CYS A 30 -12.90 1.02 4.42
CA CYS A 30 -14.22 1.33 4.98
C CYS A 30 -15.27 0.22 4.77
N GLY A 31 -14.83 -1.04 4.76
CA GLY A 31 -15.67 -2.21 4.54
C GLY A 31 -16.16 -2.38 3.10
N LYS A 32 -15.60 -1.62 2.14
CA LYS A 32 -15.95 -1.70 0.71
C LYS A 32 -14.71 -1.92 -0.13
N HIS A 33 -14.82 -2.71 -1.19
CA HIS A 33 -13.78 -2.83 -2.20
C HIS A 33 -13.66 -1.49 -2.97
N ILE A 34 -12.47 -0.89 -2.97
CA ILE A 34 -12.22 0.42 -3.60
C ILE A 34 -11.42 0.31 -4.91
N GLY A 35 -11.02 -0.90 -5.30
CA GLY A 35 -10.28 -1.19 -6.53
C GLY A 35 -8.92 -1.82 -6.26
N GLU A 36 -8.11 -1.87 -7.32
CA GLU A 36 -6.77 -2.45 -7.30
C GLU A 36 -5.68 -1.41 -7.52
N MET A 37 -4.49 -1.71 -6.98
CA MET A 37 -3.20 -1.11 -7.32
C MET A 37 -2.39 -2.12 -8.13
N ARG A 38 -1.69 -1.68 -9.18
CA ARG A 38 -0.69 -2.51 -9.84
C ARG A 38 0.46 -2.79 -8.87
N PHE A 39 1.09 -3.96 -9.01
CA PHE A 39 2.32 -4.25 -8.26
C PHE A 39 3.50 -3.51 -8.89
N GLN A 40 3.56 -2.21 -8.62
CA GLN A 40 4.58 -1.28 -9.09
C GLN A 40 4.97 -0.37 -7.93
N ASP A 41 6.26 -0.05 -7.82
CA ASP A 41 6.74 0.80 -6.74
C ASP A 41 6.08 2.19 -6.78
N GLY A 42 5.61 2.65 -5.62
CA GLY A 42 4.96 3.94 -5.46
C GLY A 42 3.50 4.01 -5.94
N GLU A 43 2.90 2.90 -6.38
CA GLU A 43 1.50 2.90 -6.82
C GLU A 43 0.56 3.23 -5.65
N ARG A 44 -0.49 4.02 -5.94
CA ARG A 44 -1.36 4.60 -4.91
C ARG A 44 -2.84 4.46 -5.26
N LYS A 45 -3.67 4.33 -4.23
CA LYS A 45 -5.13 4.38 -4.34
C LYS A 45 -5.73 5.15 -3.19
N THR A 46 -6.54 6.15 -3.49
CA THR A 46 -7.26 6.92 -2.48
C THR A 46 -8.63 6.31 -2.22
N CYS A 47 -8.96 6.07 -0.95
CA CYS A 47 -10.29 5.68 -0.54
C CYS A 47 -11.26 6.86 -0.71
N PRO A 48 -12.31 6.74 -1.54
CA PRO A 48 -13.27 7.82 -1.77
C PRO A 48 -14.14 8.12 -0.54
N GLN A 49 -14.20 7.22 0.45
CA GLN A 49 -15.04 7.38 1.64
C GLN A 49 -14.32 8.11 2.78
N CYS A 50 -13.04 7.81 3.03
CA CYS A 50 -12.31 8.39 4.17
C CYS A 50 -11.06 9.19 3.78
N GLY A 51 -10.76 9.33 2.49
CA GLY A 51 -9.59 10.06 2.00
C GLY A 51 -8.24 9.37 2.26
N THR A 52 -8.22 8.19 2.90
CA THR A 52 -6.97 7.45 3.14
C THR A 52 -6.32 7.07 1.83
N VAL A 53 -5.04 7.39 1.68
CA VAL A 53 -4.20 7.02 0.54
C VAL A 53 -3.46 5.73 0.89
N HIS A 54 -3.77 4.66 0.18
CA HIS A 54 -3.06 3.40 0.25
C HIS A 54 -1.91 3.46 -0.75
N THR A 55 -0.67 3.21 -0.32
CA THR A 55 0.50 3.19 -1.19
C THR A 55 1.21 1.85 -1.06
N VAL A 56 1.67 1.28 -2.17
CA VAL A 56 2.62 0.16 -2.17
C VAL A 56 4.04 0.67 -2.40
N THR A 57 4.99 0.17 -1.61
CA THR A 57 6.42 0.46 -1.77
C THR A 57 7.19 -0.85 -1.85
N ILE A 58 7.96 -1.03 -2.91
CA ILE A 58 8.73 -2.25 -3.18
C ILE A 58 10.17 -2.01 -2.74
N GLN A 59 10.69 -2.89 -1.90
CA GLN A 59 12.06 -2.84 -1.37
C GLN A 59 12.76 -4.16 -1.64
N HIS A 60 13.65 -4.19 -2.64
CA HIS A 60 14.44 -5.35 -3.05
C HIS A 60 13.61 -6.63 -3.25
N ASN A 61 13.39 -7.40 -2.17
CA ASN A 61 12.71 -8.69 -2.13
C ASN A 61 11.37 -8.69 -1.37
N HIS A 62 10.95 -7.56 -0.81
CA HIS A 62 9.71 -7.43 -0.07
C HIS A 62 8.99 -6.13 -0.43
N PHE A 63 7.77 -5.96 0.04
CA PHE A 63 7.00 -4.75 -0.18
C PHE A 63 6.16 -4.41 1.04
N HIS A 64 5.80 -3.14 1.13
CA HIS A 64 4.96 -2.59 2.19
C HIS A 64 3.69 -2.02 1.58
N ILE A 65 2.56 -2.17 2.27
CA ILE A 65 1.33 -1.46 1.94
C ILE A 65 1.01 -0.52 3.10
N ARG A 66 1.04 0.78 2.85
CA ARG A 66 0.85 1.80 3.89
C ARG A 66 -0.42 2.61 3.63
N PRO A 67 -1.44 2.52 4.51
CA PRO A 67 -2.53 3.47 4.53
C PRO A 67 -2.10 4.75 5.26
N VAL A 68 -2.13 5.88 4.57
CA VAL A 68 -1.88 7.20 5.14
C VAL A 68 -3.19 7.98 5.11
N LYS A 69 -3.74 8.31 6.28
CA LYS A 69 -4.85 9.27 6.32
C LYS A 69 -4.32 10.61 5.83
N SER A 70 -5.05 11.25 4.92
CA SER A 70 -4.79 12.64 4.55
C SER A 70 -5.20 13.54 5.71
N ASP A 71 -4.48 13.48 6.83
CA ASP A 71 -4.45 14.59 7.75
C ASP A 71 -3.69 15.70 7.00
N SER A 72 -4.26 16.89 6.93
CA SER A 72 -3.79 18.05 6.17
C SER A 72 -2.48 18.65 6.70
N LYS A 73 -1.47 17.81 6.97
CA LYS A 73 -0.10 18.19 7.27
C LYS A 73 0.86 17.25 6.54
N GLU A 74 1.32 17.75 5.42
CA GLU A 74 2.49 17.32 4.65
C GLU A 74 3.65 16.96 5.60
N GLN A 75 3.92 15.65 5.75
CA GLN A 75 5.16 15.18 6.35
C GLN A 75 6.16 14.98 5.22
N THR A 76 7.06 15.95 5.10
CA THR A 76 8.29 15.84 4.33
C THR A 76 9.09 14.65 4.84
N TYR A 77 9.31 13.66 3.98
CA TYR A 77 10.39 12.71 4.20
C TYR A 77 11.68 13.42 3.80
N ASP A 78 12.34 14.04 4.78
CA ASP A 78 13.66 14.60 4.59
C ASP A 78 14.63 13.46 4.25
N ALA A 79 15.32 13.64 3.13
CA ALA A 79 16.47 12.85 2.75
C ALA A 79 17.60 13.09 3.77
N GLU A 80 17.75 12.24 4.77
CA GLU A 80 18.99 12.17 5.54
C GLU A 80 20.04 11.40 4.73
N ILE A 81 20.69 12.16 3.85
CA ILE A 81 22.08 11.96 3.50
C ILE A 81 22.89 12.23 4.78
N LEU A 82 23.50 11.20 5.35
CA LEU A 82 24.63 11.36 6.25
C LEU A 82 25.78 10.54 5.68
N GLU A 83 26.57 11.24 4.86
CA GLU A 83 27.96 10.91 4.57
C GLU A 83 28.67 10.61 5.89
N GLU A 84 29.10 9.36 6.07
CA GLU A 84 30.00 9.01 7.16
C GLU A 84 31.38 9.59 6.83
N LYS A 85 31.73 10.62 7.58
CA LYS A 85 32.96 11.40 7.50
C LYS A 85 34.20 10.52 7.64
N VAL A 86 35.14 10.78 6.74
CA VAL A 86 36.60 10.87 6.96
C VAL A 86 37.03 10.72 8.43
N LEU A 87 37.82 9.68 8.69
CA LEU A 87 38.97 9.75 9.60
C LEU A 87 40.20 9.19 8.89
#